data_AF-A0A397EQ58-F1
#
_entry.id   AF-A0A397EQ58-F1
#
_cell.length_a   1.000
_cell.length_b   1.000
_cell.length_c   1.000
_cell.angle_alpha   90.00
_cell.angle_beta   90.00
_cell.angle_gamma   90.00
#
_symmetry.space_group_name_H-M   'P 1'
#
loop_
_entity.id
_entity.type
_entity.pdbx_description
1 polymer ?
#
loop_
_entity_poly.entity_id
_entity_poly.type
_entity_poly.pdbx_seq_one_letter_code
_entity_poly.pdbx_strand_id
1 'polypeptide(L)'
;MKLYAAFVVASAAATNQATNQYVTTLSADELSQLSAELAQWRQDFGPAATAQGLLPPAVESQSPLEAETDALQRFFDNKVAIEIARRTNPNATFDNDHPFALMTDAEFKNHVGLSFEEGYSAFRSLRTADLDVLAPRATSVDWTTSK
;
A
#
# COMPACT_ATOMS: atom_id res chain seq x y z
N MET A 1 -10.78 -20.13 11.24
CA MET A 1 -10.52 -18.86 10.52
C MET A 1 -11.82 -18.17 10.19
N LYS A 2 -12.41 -17.51 11.17
CA LYS A 2 -13.61 -16.66 11.07
C LYS A 2 -13.46 -15.67 12.22
N LEU A 3 -13.75 -14.40 11.96
CA LEU A 3 -13.96 -13.26 12.91
C LEU A 3 -13.18 -12.00 12.50
N TYR A 4 -13.40 -11.48 11.29
CA TYR A 4 -13.23 -10.03 10.99
C TYR A 4 -14.52 -9.46 10.37
N ALA A 5 -15.64 -10.18 10.52
CA ALA A 5 -16.88 -9.90 9.83
C ALA A 5 -17.84 -9.09 10.71
N ALA A 6 -17.45 -7.86 11.10
CA ALA A 6 -18.41 -6.82 11.52
C ALA A 6 -17.72 -5.46 11.79
N PHE A 7 -17.11 -4.84 10.79
CA PHE A 7 -16.99 -3.38 10.79
C PHE A 7 -17.48 -2.86 9.44
N VAL A 8 -18.75 -2.45 9.40
CA VAL A 8 -19.32 -1.68 8.31
C VAL A 8 -18.99 -0.22 8.62
N VAL A 9 -18.04 0.36 7.90
CA VAL A 9 -17.83 1.81 7.91
C VAL A 9 -18.29 2.33 6.57
N ALA A 10 -19.37 3.12 6.62
CA ALA A 10 -19.90 3.84 5.49
C ALA A 10 -18.87 4.87 5.00
N SER A 11 -18.63 4.89 3.70
CA SER A 11 -17.74 5.82 3.00
C SER A 11 -18.22 7.27 3.14
N ALA A 12 -17.36 8.13 3.68
CA ALA A 12 -17.41 9.57 3.46
C ALA A 12 -15.97 10.13 3.41
N ALA A 13 -15.71 10.95 2.40
CA ALA A 13 -14.42 11.49 2.05
C ALA A 13 -13.82 12.42 3.13
N ALA A 14 -12.48 12.33 3.26
CA ALA A 14 -11.53 13.29 3.79
C ALA A 14 -11.82 13.94 5.17
N THR A 15 -11.03 13.59 6.19
CA THR A 15 -10.32 14.54 7.08
C THR A 15 -9.43 13.79 8.09
N ASN A 16 -8.15 14.16 8.11
CA ASN A 16 -7.20 14.15 9.23
C ASN A 16 -6.91 12.85 9.99
N GLN A 17 -5.62 12.51 10.04
CA GLN A 17 -4.98 11.69 11.07
C GLN A 17 -5.40 12.18 12.48
N ALA A 18 -6.42 11.58 13.07
CA ALA A 18 -6.66 11.61 14.52
C ALA A 18 -7.78 10.62 14.87
N THR A 19 -7.45 9.66 15.74
CA THR A 19 -8.38 9.03 16.70
C THR A 19 -9.56 8.24 16.14
N ASN A 20 -9.28 7.19 15.36
CA ASN A 20 -10.03 5.96 15.51
C ASN A 20 -9.04 4.86 15.90
N GLN A 21 -8.64 4.83 17.17
CA GLN A 21 -7.76 3.77 17.70
C GLN A 21 -8.59 2.49 17.91
N TYR A 22 -9.00 1.83 16.82
CA TYR A 22 -9.73 0.56 16.90
C TYR A 22 -8.92 -0.51 17.64
N VAL A 23 -7.59 -0.46 17.54
CA VAL A 23 -6.67 -1.37 18.24
C VAL A 23 -6.84 -1.31 19.77
N THR A 24 -7.21 -0.18 20.36
CA THR A 24 -7.42 -0.09 21.82
C THR A 24 -8.77 -0.67 22.27
N THR A 25 -9.65 -1.00 21.32
CA THR A 25 -10.96 -1.63 21.58
C THR A 25 -10.99 -3.13 21.29
N LEU A 26 -9.94 -3.68 20.67
CA LEU A 26 -9.81 -5.11 20.39
C LEU A 26 -9.67 -5.92 21.69
N SER A 27 -10.10 -7.18 21.64
CA SER A 27 -9.81 -8.13 22.72
C SER A 27 -8.30 -8.41 22.82
N ALA A 28 -7.86 -8.87 23.99
CA ALA A 28 -6.45 -9.21 24.22
C ALA A 28 -5.94 -10.29 23.23
N ASP A 29 -6.80 -11.24 22.87
CA ASP A 29 -6.45 -12.31 21.92
C ASP A 29 -6.30 -11.75 20.49
N GLU A 30 -7.21 -10.89 20.05
CA GLU A 30 -7.15 -10.25 18.73
C GLU A 30 -5.93 -9.34 18.59
N LEU A 31 -5.61 -8.57 19.64
CA LEU A 31 -4.42 -7.71 19.67
C LEU A 31 -3.15 -8.55 19.65
N SER A 32 -3.09 -9.62 20.44
CA SER A 32 -1.97 -10.56 20.46
C SER A 32 -1.73 -11.16 19.07
N GLN A 33 -2.79 -11.62 18.39
CA GLN A 33 -2.69 -12.14 17.03
C GLN A 33 -2.22 -11.06 16.04
N LEU A 34 -2.81 -9.87 16.07
CA LEU A 34 -2.42 -8.77 15.19
C LEU A 34 -0.94 -8.38 15.37
N SER A 35 -0.46 -8.36 16.62
CA SER A 35 0.94 -8.06 16.92
C SER A 35 1.89 -9.15 16.43
N ALA A 36 1.49 -10.42 16.52
CA ALA A 36 2.26 -11.54 15.98
C ALA A 36 2.35 -11.49 14.45
N GLU A 37 1.25 -11.17 13.77
CA GLU A 37 1.21 -10.98 12.32
C GLU A 37 2.05 -9.78 11.88
N LEU A 38 1.98 -8.65 12.60
CA LEU A 38 2.83 -7.50 12.34
C LEU A 38 4.31 -7.85 12.52
N ALA A 39 4.65 -8.62 13.55
CA ALA A 39 6.02 -9.07 13.77
C ALA A 39 6.53 -9.98 12.64
N GLN A 40 5.68 -10.89 12.14
CA GLN A 40 5.99 -11.70 10.95
C GLN A 40 6.19 -10.83 9.71
N TRP A 41 5.29 -9.90 9.44
CA TRP A 41 5.43 -8.96 8.32
C TRP A 41 6.74 -8.15 8.41
N ARG A 42 7.13 -7.70 9.62
CA ARG A 42 8.40 -6.98 9.84
C ARG A 42 9.61 -7.87 9.54
N GLN A 43 9.53 -9.18 9.78
CA GLN A 43 10.60 -10.13 9.45
C GLN A 43 10.71 -10.32 7.92
N ASP A 44 9.59 -10.52 7.25
CA ASP A 44 9.56 -10.86 5.83
C ASP A 44 9.80 -9.64 4.92
N PHE A 45 9.18 -8.51 5.26
CA PHE A 45 9.14 -7.32 4.40
C PHE A 45 9.81 -6.08 5.01
N GLY A 46 10.08 -6.07 6.31
CA GLY A 46 10.69 -4.92 7.00
C GLY A 46 12.00 -4.42 6.35
N PRO A 47 12.95 -5.30 5.98
CA PRO A 47 14.18 -4.87 5.29
C PRO A 47 13.91 -4.20 3.94
N ALA A 48 13.01 -4.77 3.13
CA ALA A 48 12.64 -4.22 1.82
C ALA A 48 11.88 -2.89 1.96
N ALA A 49 10.92 -2.83 2.89
CA ALA A 49 10.17 -1.63 3.21
C ALA A 49 11.10 -0.50 3.71
N THR A 50 12.12 -0.83 4.49
CA THR A 50 13.11 0.15 4.96
C THR A 50 13.97 0.67 3.81
N ALA A 51 14.49 -0.23 2.98
CA ALA A 51 15.33 0.13 1.83
C ALA A 51 14.61 1.03 0.81
N GLN A 52 13.30 0.86 0.68
CA GLN A 52 12.45 1.62 -0.25
C GLN A 52 11.76 2.83 0.39
N GLY A 53 12.00 3.10 1.69
CA GLY A 53 11.37 4.23 2.39
C GLY A 53 9.85 4.10 2.54
N LEU A 54 9.33 2.87 2.64
CA LEU A 54 7.90 2.55 2.74
C LEU A 54 7.39 2.51 4.18
N LEU A 55 8.28 2.65 5.17
CA LEU A 55 7.89 2.70 6.56
C LEU A 55 7.16 4.02 6.87
N PRO A 56 6.19 4.01 7.80
CA PRO A 56 5.55 5.22 8.26
C PRO A 56 6.58 6.28 8.67
N PRO A 57 6.36 7.56 8.32
CA PRO A 57 7.29 8.62 8.68
C PRO A 57 7.37 8.72 10.21
N ALA A 58 8.59 8.73 10.74
CA ALA A 58 8.81 8.95 12.16
C ALA A 58 8.38 10.38 12.51
N VAL A 59 7.36 10.53 13.37
CA VAL A 59 6.97 11.83 13.91
C VAL A 59 7.89 12.13 15.10
N GLU A 60 8.63 13.24 15.06
CA GLU A 60 9.68 13.53 16.06
C GLU A 60 9.19 13.56 17.51
N SER A 61 7.90 13.84 17.72
CA SER A 61 7.28 13.91 19.05
C SER A 61 6.61 12.60 19.50
N GLN A 62 6.65 11.55 18.69
CA GLN A 62 5.93 10.31 18.95
C GLN A 62 6.77 9.36 19.80
N SER A 63 6.19 8.88 20.90
CA SER A 63 6.82 7.87 21.74
C SER A 63 6.89 6.51 21.03
N PRO A 64 7.81 5.62 21.40
CA PRO A 64 7.89 4.26 20.82
C PRO A 64 6.57 3.48 20.94
N LEU A 65 5.83 3.68 22.03
CA LEU A 65 4.53 3.03 22.24
C LEU A 65 3.46 3.57 21.28
N GLU A 66 3.44 4.88 21.05
CA GLU A 66 2.54 5.49 20.07
C GLU A 66 2.90 5.07 18.64
N ALA A 67 4.19 4.91 18.32
CA ALA A 67 4.64 4.42 17.02
C ALA A 67 4.21 2.97 16.76
N GLU A 68 4.29 2.11 17.78
CA GLU A 68 3.82 0.73 17.66
C GLU A 68 2.29 0.66 17.56
N THR A 69 1.58 1.48 18.33
CA THR A 69 0.12 1.57 18.24
C THR A 69 -0.33 2.06 16.86
N ASP A 70 0.35 3.05 16.29
CA ASP A 70 0.08 3.54 14.93
C ASP A 70 0.35 2.47 13.86
N ALA A 71 1.46 1.72 13.99
CA ALA A 71 1.77 0.62 13.07
C ALA A 71 0.70 -0.50 13.12
N LEU A 72 0.25 -0.88 14.32
CA LEU A 72 -0.84 -1.84 14.49
C LEU A 72 -2.15 -1.33 13.89
N GLN A 73 -2.45 -0.04 14.09
CA GLN A 73 -3.66 0.58 13.55
C GLN A 73 -3.66 0.56 12.01
N ARG A 74 -2.56 1.00 11.39
CA ARG A 74 -2.38 0.97 9.93
C ARG A 74 -2.52 -0.43 9.36
N PHE A 75 -1.88 -1.41 10.00
CA PHE A 75 -1.95 -2.81 9.57
C PHE A 75 -3.38 -3.35 9.66
N PHE A 76 -4.10 -3.05 10.74
CA PHE A 76 -5.51 -3.42 10.89
C PHE A 76 -6.40 -2.78 9.82
N ASP A 77 -6.24 -1.47 9.58
CA ASP A 77 -7.04 -0.74 8.60
C ASP A 77 -6.85 -1.30 7.19
N ASN A 78 -5.62 -1.65 6.80
CA ASN A 78 -5.32 -2.29 5.52
C ASN A 78 -5.96 -3.68 5.39
N LYS A 79 -5.94 -4.50 6.45
CA LYS A 79 -6.65 -5.78 6.46
C LYS A 79 -8.16 -5.63 6.24
N VAL A 80 -8.77 -4.61 6.88
CA VAL A 80 -10.19 -4.30 6.68
C VAL A 80 -10.45 -3.86 5.24
N ALA A 81 -9.61 -2.97 4.68
CA ALA A 81 -9.72 -2.52 3.30
C ALA A 81 -9.62 -3.68 2.30
N ILE A 82 -8.70 -4.62 2.54
CA ILE A 82 -8.53 -5.84 1.73
C ILE A 82 -9.78 -6.71 1.78
N GLU A 83 -10.36 -6.93 2.95
CA GLU A 83 -11.59 -7.73 3.08
C GLU A 83 -12.77 -7.07 2.33
N ILE A 84 -12.89 -5.74 2.38
CA ILE A 84 -13.87 -4.99 1.60
C ILE A 84 -13.60 -5.13 0.09
N ALA A 85 -12.35 -5.00 -0.33
CA ALA A 85 -11.94 -5.14 -1.73
C ALA A 85 -12.23 -6.54 -2.29
N ARG A 86 -11.96 -7.61 -1.51
CA ARG A 86 -12.27 -9.00 -1.87
C ARG A 86 -13.76 -9.24 -2.07
N ARG A 87 -14.60 -8.68 -1.19
CA ARG A 87 -16.07 -8.79 -1.31
C ARG A 87 -16.60 -8.08 -2.55
N THR A 88 -15.98 -6.96 -2.89
CA THR A 88 -16.40 -6.13 -4.03
C THR A 88 -15.89 -6.69 -5.36
N ASN A 89 -14.74 -7.37 -5.34
CA ASN A 89 -14.08 -7.89 -6.53
C ASN A 89 -13.80 -9.41 -6.37
N PRO A 90 -14.82 -10.26 -6.55
CA PRO A 90 -14.71 -11.70 -6.28
C PRO A 90 -13.73 -12.44 -7.20
N ASN A 91 -13.36 -11.85 -8.34
CA ASN A 91 -12.41 -12.41 -9.29
C ASN A 91 -10.96 -11.96 -9.05
N ALA A 92 -10.71 -11.10 -8.05
CA ALA A 92 -9.39 -10.60 -7.70
C ALA A 92 -8.95 -11.16 -6.35
N THR A 93 -7.66 -11.42 -6.22
CA THR A 93 -7.04 -11.86 -4.97
C THR A 93 -6.34 -10.66 -4.35
N PHE A 94 -6.58 -10.42 -3.06
CA PHE A 94 -5.94 -9.39 -2.28
C PHE A 94 -5.40 -10.02 -1.00
N ASP A 95 -4.16 -9.71 -0.66
CA ASP A 95 -3.44 -10.19 0.51
C ASP A 95 -2.63 -9.03 1.13
N ASN A 96 -2.00 -9.29 2.29
CA ASN A 96 -1.14 -8.32 2.99
C ASN A 96 0.34 -8.70 2.88
N ASP A 97 0.68 -9.65 2.01
CA ASP A 97 2.02 -10.25 1.93
C ASP A 97 2.91 -9.42 1.00
N HIS A 98 3.00 -8.12 1.31
CA HIS A 98 3.68 -7.14 0.49
C HIS A 98 4.26 -6.00 1.33
N PRO A 99 5.31 -5.29 0.85
CA PRO A 99 6.00 -4.27 1.63
C PRO A 99 5.20 -2.98 1.87
N PHE A 100 4.07 -2.79 1.19
CA PHE A 100 3.19 -1.63 1.36
C PHE A 100 2.16 -1.76 2.50
N ALA A 101 2.17 -2.87 3.26
CA ALA A 101 1.08 -3.19 4.19
C ALA A 101 0.95 -2.23 5.40
N LEU A 102 1.92 -1.34 5.63
CA LEU A 102 1.86 -0.30 6.66
C LEU A 102 1.58 1.12 6.12
N MET A 103 1.51 1.28 4.80
CA MET A 103 1.20 2.57 4.20
C MET A 103 -0.29 2.84 4.27
N THR A 104 -0.64 4.11 4.48
CA THR A 104 -2.00 4.61 4.24
C THR A 104 -2.23 4.81 2.75
N ASP A 105 -3.50 4.86 2.34
CA ASP A 105 -3.89 5.16 0.95
C ASP A 105 -3.26 6.46 0.44
N ALA A 106 -3.18 7.49 1.29
CA ALA A 106 -2.62 8.79 0.94
C ALA A 106 -1.10 8.71 0.69
N GLU A 107 -0.38 8.01 1.57
CA GLU A 107 1.07 7.80 1.43
C GLU A 107 1.36 6.92 0.21
N PHE A 108 0.58 5.85 0.00
CA PHE A 108 0.72 4.97 -1.16
C PHE A 108 0.48 5.73 -2.46
N LYS A 109 -0.58 6.55 -2.52
CA LYS A 109 -0.88 7.40 -3.68
C LYS A 109 0.28 8.38 -3.97
N ASN A 110 0.87 8.98 -2.93
CA ASN A 110 2.00 9.87 -3.10
C ASN A 110 3.23 9.12 -3.62
N HIS A 111 3.54 7.96 -3.05
CA HIS A 111 4.68 7.12 -3.45
C HIS A 111 4.59 6.67 -4.91
N VAL A 112 3.42 6.17 -5.33
CA VAL A 112 3.20 5.75 -6.71
C VAL A 112 3.12 6.95 -7.65
N GLY A 113 2.47 8.05 -7.23
CA GLY A 113 2.34 9.27 -8.04
C GLY A 113 3.69 9.89 -8.41
N LEU A 114 4.63 9.97 -7.46
CA LEU A 114 5.99 10.47 -7.72
C LEU A 114 6.74 9.62 -8.74
N SER A 115 6.58 8.30 -8.70
CA SER A 115 7.20 7.38 -9.67
C SER A 115 6.73 7.63 -11.10
N PHE A 116 5.45 7.99 -11.28
CA PHE A 116 4.93 8.38 -12.58
C PHE A 116 5.48 9.72 -13.05
N GLU A 117 5.53 10.74 -12.20
CA GLU A 117 6.08 12.06 -12.57
C GLU A 117 7.57 12.00 -12.93
N GLU A 118 8.35 11.19 -12.21
CA GLU A 118 9.76 10.93 -12.50
C GLU A 118 9.91 10.17 -13.82
N GLY A 119 9.08 9.16 -14.08
CA GLY A 119 9.03 8.47 -15.37
C GLY A 119 8.62 9.38 -16.53
N TYR A 120 7.62 10.24 -16.33
CA TYR A 120 7.16 11.20 -17.34
C TYR A 120 8.20 12.30 -17.61
N SER A 121 8.88 12.80 -16.58
CA SER A 121 9.94 13.80 -16.72
C SER A 121 11.20 13.20 -17.33
N ALA A 122 11.59 11.97 -16.95
CA ALA A 122 12.64 11.20 -17.62
C ALA A 122 12.32 11.00 -19.11
N PHE A 123 11.08 10.58 -19.43
CA PHE A 123 10.63 10.42 -20.82
C PHE A 123 10.65 11.74 -21.60
N ARG A 124 10.25 12.86 -21.00
CA ARG A 124 10.34 14.19 -21.65
C ARG A 124 11.78 14.70 -21.78
N SER A 125 12.67 14.27 -20.87
CA SER A 125 14.09 14.61 -20.89
C SER A 125 14.90 13.78 -21.88
N LEU A 126 14.32 12.69 -22.41
CA LEU A 126 14.77 12.09 -23.66
C LEU A 126 14.54 13.13 -24.75
N ARG A 127 15.52 14.03 -24.90
CA ARG A 127 15.67 14.96 -26.00
C ARG A 127 15.36 14.16 -27.24
N THR A 128 14.26 14.52 -27.92
CA THR A 128 13.81 14.01 -29.23
C THR A 128 14.95 13.22 -29.84
N ALA A 129 15.00 11.91 -29.57
CA ALA A 129 15.95 11.09 -30.27
C ALA A 129 15.67 11.41 -31.72
N ASP A 130 16.70 11.83 -32.45
CA ASP A 130 16.59 12.14 -33.85
C ASP A 130 16.08 10.86 -34.50
N LEU A 131 14.76 10.75 -34.59
CA LEU A 131 14.06 9.61 -35.15
C LEU A 131 14.36 9.79 -36.61
N ASP A 132 15.45 9.17 -37.05
CA ASP A 132 15.84 9.13 -38.45
C ASP A 132 14.59 8.68 -39.21
N VAL A 133 13.92 9.62 -39.87
CA VAL A 133 12.60 9.42 -40.50
C VAL A 133 12.72 8.43 -41.67
N LEU A 134 13.95 8.04 -42.00
CA LEU A 134 14.34 7.04 -42.98
C LEU A 134 14.59 5.65 -42.38
N ALA A 135 14.62 5.50 -41.05
CA ALA A 135 14.67 4.19 -40.41
C ALA A 135 13.41 3.39 -40.79
N PRO A 136 13.53 2.08 -41.11
CA PRO A 136 12.37 1.27 -41.44
C PRO A 136 11.39 1.30 -40.28
N ARG A 137 10.20 1.87 -40.56
CA ARG A 137 9.09 1.96 -39.61
C ARG A 137 8.84 0.57 -39.04
N ALA A 138 8.90 0.43 -37.71
CA ALA A 138 8.59 -0.84 -37.05
C ALA A 138 7.25 -1.36 -37.58
N THR A 139 7.25 -2.58 -38.12
CA THR A 139 6.02 -3.25 -38.56
C THR A 139 5.06 -3.29 -37.38
N SER A 140 3.79 -2.94 -37.61
CA SER A 140 2.70 -3.03 -36.65
C SER A 140 2.69 -4.42 -36.01
N VAL A 141 3.33 -4.57 -34.86
CA VAL A 141 3.25 -5.80 -34.07
C VAL A 141 1.87 -5.77 -33.44
N ASP A 142 0.97 -6.60 -33.97
CA ASP A 142 -0.31 -6.85 -33.35
C ASP A 142 -0.11 -7.73 -32.11
N TRP A 143 -0.23 -7.11 -30.94
CA TRP A 143 -0.10 -7.73 -29.64
C TRP A 143 -1.40 -8.43 -29.18
N THR A 144 -2.43 -8.45 -30.03
CA THR A 144 -3.69 -9.15 -29.74
C THR A 144 -3.74 -10.57 -30.30
N THR A 145 -2.74 -10.99 -31.08
CA THR A 145 -2.71 -12.27 -31.78
C THR A 145 -1.72 -13.30 -31.24
N SER A 146 -0.93 -13.00 -30.20
CA SER A 146 -0.09 -14.02 -29.55
C SER A 146 -0.93 -14.93 -28.64
N LYS A 147 -1.13 -16.18 -29.08
CA LYS A 147 -1.62 -17.31 -28.28
C LYS A 147 -0.46 -18.14 -27.76
#